data_AF-A0A6M0C3L0-F1
#
_entry.id   AF-A0A6M0C3L0-F1
#
_cell.length_a   1.000
_cell.length_b   1.000
_cell.length_c   1.000
_cell.angle_alpha   90.00
_cell.angle_beta   90.00
_cell.angle_gamma   90.00
#
_symmetry.space_group_name_H-M   'P 1'
#
loop_
_entity.id
_entity.type
_entity.pdbx_description
1 polymer ?
#
loop_
_entity_poly.entity_id
_entity_poly.type
_entity_poly.pdbx_seq_one_letter_code
_entity_poly.pdbx_strand_id
1 'polypeptide(L)'
;MKDISLNLIAVGVFAITLSALVGPMFNLSPIVPAIATACLLGLATIDNFTWQGQGSQILIDLFVSGEGRDRIIHHEAGHFLVAYLLDIPISGYALNAWDAFRQGHSAQGGVRFNDLELATQLEKGTISSVLFVRYCMVWMAGIAAKNICYGTAEG
;
A
#
# COMPACT_ATOMS: atom_id res chain seq x y z
N MET A 1 1.24 4.68 -6.82
CA MET A 1 0.83 5.20 -5.48
C MET A 1 1.67 6.39 -5.02
N LYS A 2 2.99 6.38 -5.25
CA LYS A 2 3.89 7.48 -4.83
C LYS A 2 3.47 8.85 -5.38
N ASP A 3 3.03 8.92 -6.64
CA ASP A 3 2.61 10.19 -7.26
C ASP A 3 1.33 10.75 -6.66
N ILE A 4 0.36 9.88 -6.32
CA ILE A 4 -0.88 10.28 -5.63
C ILE A 4 -0.54 10.84 -4.26
N SER A 5 0.31 10.15 -3.48
CA SER A 5 0.75 10.62 -2.16
C SER A 5 1.45 11.97 -2.23
N LEU A 6 2.41 12.15 -3.15
CA LEU A 6 3.12 13.42 -3.34
C LEU A 6 2.19 14.54 -3.78
N ASN A 7 1.25 14.27 -4.70
CA ASN A 7 0.27 15.25 -5.12
C ASN A 7 -0.67 15.64 -3.98
N LEU A 8 -1.12 14.69 -3.16
CA LEU A 8 -1.98 14.97 -2.00
C LEU A 8 -1.26 15.86 -0.99
N ILE A 9 0.00 15.55 -0.69
CA ILE A 9 0.85 16.36 0.21
C ILE A 9 1.04 17.76 -0.38
N ALA A 10 1.36 17.87 -1.67
CA ALA A 10 1.58 19.16 -2.33
C ALA A 10 0.31 20.03 -2.31
N VAL A 11 -0.85 19.46 -2.64
CA VAL A 11 -2.15 20.15 -2.57
C VAL A 11 -2.46 20.57 -1.14
N GLY A 12 -2.20 19.71 -0.14
CA GLY A 12 -2.40 20.02 1.27
C GLY A 12 -1.54 21.18 1.75
N VAL A 13 -0.23 21.13 1.47
CA VAL A 13 0.71 22.21 1.80
C VAL A 13 0.29 23.51 1.12
N PHE A 14 -0.01 23.46 -0.18
CA PHE A 14 -0.47 24.62 -0.93
C PHE A 14 -1.74 25.24 -0.33
N ALA A 15 -2.74 24.42 0.01
CA ALA A 15 -3.98 24.89 0.62
C ALA A 15 -3.76 25.56 1.98
N ILE A 16 -2.89 24.98 2.82
CA ILE A 16 -2.52 25.56 4.12
C ILE A 16 -1.81 26.90 3.92
N THR A 17 -0.83 26.96 3.01
CA THR A 17 -0.09 28.20 2.71
C THR A 17 -0.99 29.27 2.13
N LEU A 18 -1.88 28.91 1.19
CA LEU A 18 -2.84 29.84 0.60
C LEU A 18 -3.82 30.36 1.66
N SER A 19 -4.31 29.49 2.54
CA SER A 19 -5.17 29.86 3.66
C SER A 19 -4.48 30.82 4.64
N ALA A 20 -3.20 30.60 4.95
CA ALA A 20 -2.43 31.49 5.81
C ALA A 20 -2.17 32.87 5.16
N LEU A 21 -1.96 32.92 3.84
CA LEU A 21 -1.65 34.16 3.12
C LEU A 21 -2.91 34.99 2.81
N VAL A 22 -3.95 34.33 2.30
CA VAL A 22 -5.17 34.97 1.78
C VAL A 22 -6.30 34.99 2.81
N GLY A 23 -6.32 34.05 3.75
CA GLY A 23 -7.35 33.96 4.78
C GLY A 23 -7.57 35.24 5.59
N PRO A 24 -6.51 35.98 6.00
CA PRO A 24 -6.68 37.24 6.71
C PRO A 24 -7.47 38.30 5.92
N MET A 25 -7.42 38.27 4.59
CA MET A 25 -8.22 39.17 3.73
C MET A 25 -9.72 38.90 3.83
N PHE A 26 -10.11 37.71 4.30
CA PHE A 26 -11.49 37.27 4.52
C PHE A 26 -11.85 37.17 6.00
N ASN A 27 -11.11 37.86 6.89
CA ASN A 27 -11.26 37.77 8.36
C ASN A 27 -11.07 36.36 8.94
N LEU A 28 -10.38 35.45 8.24
CA LEU A 28 -9.97 34.17 8.82
C LEU A 28 -8.74 34.40 9.70
N SER A 29 -8.82 33.94 10.95
CA SER A 29 -7.70 34.01 11.88
C SER A 29 -6.53 33.13 11.41
N PRO A 30 -5.28 33.61 11.44
CA PRO A 30 -4.09 32.80 11.18
C PRO A 30 -3.94 31.59 12.11
N ILE A 31 -4.65 31.57 13.24
CA ILE A 31 -4.72 30.43 14.16
C ILE A 31 -5.36 29.21 13.48
N VAL A 32 -6.29 29.40 12.54
CA VAL A 32 -6.99 28.31 11.85
C VAL A 32 -6.01 27.41 11.06
N PRO A 33 -5.21 27.93 10.11
CA PRO A 33 -4.22 27.11 9.41
C PRO A 33 -3.12 26.55 10.34
N ALA A 34 -2.78 27.26 11.42
CA ALA A 34 -1.81 26.77 12.41
C ALA A 34 -2.32 25.54 13.16
N ILE A 35 -3.56 25.57 13.67
CA ILE A 35 -4.20 24.43 14.32
C ILE A 35 -4.36 23.27 13.33
N ALA A 36 -4.81 23.55 12.10
CA ALA A 36 -4.96 22.52 11.08
C ALA A 36 -3.63 21.79 10.81
N THR A 37 -2.54 22.55 10.68
CA THR A 37 -1.19 21.98 10.50
C THR A 37 -0.76 21.13 11.70
N ALA A 38 -0.95 21.66 12.92
CA ALA A 38 -0.60 20.93 14.14
C ALA A 38 -1.39 19.62 14.27
N CYS A 39 -2.69 19.63 13.97
CA CYS A 39 -3.53 18.44 13.97
C CYS A 39 -3.09 17.43 12.91
N LEU A 40 -2.81 17.85 11.67
CA LEU A 40 -2.38 16.96 10.60
C LEU A 40 -1.05 16.28 10.94
N LEU A 41 -0.07 17.04 11.44
CA LEU A 41 1.22 16.48 11.87
C LEU A 41 1.06 15.56 13.08
N GLY A 42 0.20 15.92 14.03
CA GLY A 42 -0.12 15.08 15.19
C GLY A 42 -0.73 13.74 14.78
N LEU A 43 -1.74 13.76 13.91
CA LEU A 43 -2.38 12.56 13.38
C LEU A 43 -1.38 11.70 12.57
N ALA A 44 -0.57 12.31 11.71
CA ALA A 44 0.46 11.59 10.95
C ALA A 44 1.53 10.96 11.87
N THR A 45 1.86 11.62 12.98
CA THR A 45 2.82 11.09 13.96
C THR A 45 2.23 9.90 14.71
N ILE A 46 0.96 10.00 15.14
CA ILE A 46 0.24 8.90 15.80
C ILE A 46 0.12 7.72 14.82
N ASP A 47 -0.27 7.96 13.58
CA ASP A 47 -0.41 6.93 12.55
C ASP A 47 0.91 6.19 12.29
N ASN A 48 2.02 6.92 12.15
CA ASN A 48 3.33 6.29 11.97
C ASN A 48 3.79 5.50 13.20
N PHE A 49 3.56 6.02 14.41
CA PHE A 49 4.07 5.40 15.64
C PHE A 49 3.19 4.22 16.10
N THR A 50 1.87 4.32 15.94
CA THR A 50 0.92 3.32 16.42
C THR A 50 0.53 2.32 15.33
N TRP A 51 0.33 2.78 14.10
CA TRP A 51 -0.21 1.96 13.00
C TRP A 51 0.76 1.79 11.83
N GLN A 52 2.03 2.18 11.99
CA GLN A 52 3.06 2.07 10.94
C GLN A 52 2.62 2.71 9.61
N GLY A 53 1.80 3.77 9.67
CA GLY A 53 1.34 4.49 8.48
C GLY A 53 0.09 3.91 7.78
N GLN A 54 -0.58 2.91 8.36
CA GLN A 54 -1.76 2.29 7.73
C GLN A 54 -2.92 3.27 7.51
N GLY A 55 -3.15 4.21 8.44
CA GLY A 55 -4.21 5.20 8.32
C GLY A 55 -4.01 6.11 7.10
N SER A 56 -2.78 6.59 6.90
CA SER A 56 -2.41 7.38 5.72
C SER A 56 -2.58 6.60 4.42
N GLN A 57 -2.28 5.30 4.42
CA GLN A 57 -2.47 4.43 3.26
C GLN A 57 -3.94 4.23 2.90
N ILE A 58 -4.81 4.06 3.90
CA ILE A 58 -6.27 3.98 3.68
C ILE A 58 -6.79 5.28 3.05
N LEU A 59 -6.32 6.44 3.52
CA LEU A 59 -6.71 7.73 2.94
C LEU A 59 -6.25 7.85 1.48
N ILE A 60 -5.02 7.44 1.16
CA ILE A 60 -4.51 7.47 -0.21
C ILE A 60 -5.31 6.52 -1.12
N ASP A 61 -5.69 5.35 -0.61
CA ASP A 61 -6.45 4.32 -1.35
C ASP A 61 -7.83 4.83 -1.82
N LEU A 62 -8.43 5.81 -1.11
CA LEU A 62 -9.67 6.48 -1.54
C LEU A 62 -9.51 7.32 -2.81
N PHE A 63 -8.29 7.77 -3.11
CA PHE A 63 -7.98 8.60 -4.29
C PHE A 63 -7.41 7.78 -5.46
N VAL A 64 -7.30 6.45 -5.33
CA VAL A 64 -6.88 5.57 -6.42
C VAL A 64 -8.01 5.45 -7.44
N SER A 65 -7.68 5.64 -8.73
CA SER A 65 -8.64 5.52 -9.82
C SER A 65 -9.10 4.06 -10.02
N GLY A 66 -10.28 3.87 -10.63
CA GLY A 66 -10.80 2.53 -10.94
C GLY A 66 -9.83 1.70 -11.79
N GLU A 67 -9.21 2.30 -12.81
CA GLU A 67 -8.21 1.64 -13.64
C GLU A 67 -6.97 1.22 -12.83
N GLY A 68 -6.48 2.08 -11.92
CA GLY A 68 -5.39 1.73 -11.03
C GLY A 68 -5.73 0.56 -10.12
N ARG A 69 -6.98 0.51 -9.63
CA ARG A 69 -7.48 -0.57 -8.79
C ARG A 69 -7.60 -1.89 -9.55
N ASP A 70 -8.07 -1.87 -10.79
CA ASP A 70 -8.14 -3.07 -11.64
C ASP A 70 -6.74 -3.64 -11.90
N ARG A 71 -5.74 -2.78 -12.14
CA ARG A 71 -4.35 -3.22 -12.32
C ARG A 71 -3.78 -3.87 -11.06
N ILE A 72 -4.12 -3.37 -9.87
CA ILE A 72 -3.74 -3.98 -8.58
C ILE A 72 -4.44 -5.33 -8.43
N ILE A 73 -5.72 -5.45 -8.76
CA ILE A 73 -6.45 -6.72 -8.67
C ILE A 73 -5.80 -7.79 -9.56
N HIS A 74 -5.48 -7.46 -10.81
CA HIS A 74 -4.80 -8.41 -11.70
C HIS A 74 -3.38 -8.74 -11.23
N HIS A 75 -2.67 -7.78 -10.62
CA HIS A 75 -1.37 -8.02 -10.01
C HIS A 75 -1.45 -9.05 -8.88
N GLU A 76 -2.37 -8.87 -7.94
CA GLU A 76 -2.57 -9.79 -6.82
C GLU A 76 -3.14 -11.14 -7.28
N ALA A 77 -4.02 -11.15 -8.29
CA ALA A 77 -4.52 -12.37 -8.90
C ALA A 77 -3.39 -13.21 -9.53
N GLY A 78 -2.37 -12.56 -10.09
CA GLY A 78 -1.15 -13.23 -10.57
C GLY A 78 -0.41 -13.96 -9.46
N HIS A 79 -0.14 -13.27 -8.36
CA HIS A 79 0.47 -13.87 -7.16
C HIS A 79 -0.35 -15.05 -6.64
N PHE A 80 -1.66 -14.87 -6.53
CA PHE A 80 -2.58 -15.90 -6.04
C PHE A 80 -2.56 -17.14 -6.94
N LEU A 81 -2.70 -16.96 -8.25
CA LEU A 81 -2.78 -18.06 -9.21
C LEU A 81 -1.49 -18.87 -9.24
N VAL A 82 -0.33 -18.22 -9.30
CA VAL A 82 0.95 -18.92 -9.36
C VAL A 82 1.26 -19.64 -8.05
N ALA A 83 0.93 -19.04 -6.91
CA ALA A 83 1.09 -19.72 -5.62
C ALA A 83 0.21 -20.97 -5.53
N TYR A 84 -1.04 -20.88 -5.99
CA TYR A 84 -1.95 -22.03 -6.06
C TYR A 84 -1.40 -23.15 -6.96
N LEU A 85 -0.88 -22.82 -8.14
CA LEU A 85 -0.31 -23.80 -9.07
C LEU A 85 1.00 -24.45 -8.58
N LEU A 86 1.72 -23.81 -7.66
CA LEU A 86 3.00 -24.30 -7.11
C LEU A 86 2.85 -24.96 -5.74
N ASP A 87 1.61 -25.20 -5.30
CA ASP A 87 1.26 -25.73 -3.98
C ASP A 87 1.86 -24.91 -2.82
N ILE A 88 1.99 -23.58 -3.00
CA ILE A 88 2.36 -22.68 -1.92
C ILE A 88 1.08 -22.36 -1.14
N PRO A 89 1.01 -22.69 0.16
CA PRO A 89 -0.20 -22.50 0.94
C PRO A 89 -0.55 -21.00 1.08
N ILE A 90 -1.76 -20.64 0.67
CA ILE A 90 -2.29 -19.26 0.75
C ILE A 90 -3.08 -19.13 2.07
N SER A 91 -2.73 -18.14 2.88
CA SER A 91 -3.37 -17.89 4.19
C SER A 91 -4.46 -16.82 4.12
N GLY A 92 -4.49 -16.00 3.07
CA GLY A 92 -5.51 -14.99 2.84
C GLY A 92 -5.14 -14.02 1.73
N TYR A 93 -6.02 -13.06 1.45
CA TYR A 93 -5.76 -11.96 0.54
C TYR A 93 -6.50 -10.70 0.97
N ALA A 94 -5.96 -9.54 0.63
CA ALA A 94 -6.62 -8.25 0.80
C ALA A 94 -6.46 -7.44 -0.49
N LEU A 95 -7.56 -6.91 -1.02
CA LEU A 95 -7.55 -6.18 -2.30
C LEU A 95 -7.39 -4.67 -2.12
N ASN A 96 -7.47 -4.18 -0.89
CA ASN A 96 -7.37 -2.75 -0.57
C ASN A 96 -6.86 -2.57 0.88
N ALA A 97 -6.43 -1.35 1.20
CA ALA A 97 -5.82 -1.03 2.49
C ALA A 97 -6.82 -1.20 3.66
N TRP A 98 -8.11 -0.94 3.40
CA TRP A 98 -9.17 -1.09 4.41
C TRP A 98 -9.40 -2.55 4.80
N ASP A 99 -9.44 -3.46 3.83
CA ASP A 99 -9.61 -4.89 4.05
C ASP A 99 -8.40 -5.46 4.79
N ALA A 100 -7.19 -5.01 4.46
CA ALA A 100 -5.98 -5.39 5.18
C ALA A 100 -6.01 -4.92 6.64
N PHE A 101 -6.42 -3.67 6.88
CA PHE A 101 -6.56 -3.11 8.23
C PHE A 101 -7.58 -3.89 9.07
N ARG A 102 -8.75 -4.23 8.51
CA ARG A 102 -9.78 -5.04 9.19
C ARG A 102 -9.29 -6.44 9.56
N GLN A 103 -8.37 -7.00 8.78
CA GLN A 103 -7.75 -8.29 9.05
C GLN A 103 -6.56 -8.18 10.04
N GLY A 104 -6.23 -6.96 10.52
CA GLY A 104 -5.12 -6.72 11.44
C GLY A 104 -3.75 -6.79 10.75
N HIS A 105 -3.68 -6.42 9.47
CA HIS A 105 -2.47 -6.53 8.67
C HIS A 105 -1.91 -5.15 8.31
N SER A 106 -0.58 -5.08 8.23
CA SER A 106 0.16 -3.84 8.00
C SER A 106 0.47 -3.52 6.54
N ALA A 107 0.20 -4.46 5.63
CA ALA A 107 0.46 -4.29 4.20
C ALA A 107 -0.72 -3.66 3.47
N GLN A 108 -0.42 -2.88 2.43
CA GLN A 108 -1.36 -2.18 1.58
C GLN A 108 -2.02 -3.15 0.58
N GLY A 109 -2.85 -4.06 1.07
CA GLY A 109 -3.33 -5.18 0.25
C GLY A 109 -2.20 -6.17 -0.09
N GLY A 110 -2.58 -7.33 -0.64
CA GLY A 110 -1.64 -8.39 -1.00
C GLY A 110 -2.20 -9.79 -0.81
N VAL A 111 -1.61 -10.75 -1.52
CA VAL A 111 -1.78 -12.19 -1.22
C VAL A 111 -0.83 -12.61 -0.09
N ARG A 112 -1.36 -13.34 0.88
CA ARG A 112 -0.59 -13.85 2.02
C ARG A 112 -0.34 -15.35 1.84
N PHE A 113 0.89 -15.74 2.09
CA PHE A 113 1.32 -17.13 2.05
C PHE A 113 1.61 -17.62 3.46
N ASN A 114 1.45 -18.93 3.70
CA ASN A 114 1.97 -19.58 4.88
C ASN A 114 3.42 -20.01 4.56
N ASP A 115 4.35 -19.18 4.99
CA ASP A 115 5.78 -19.29 4.73
C ASP A 115 6.52 -20.13 5.78
N LEU A 116 5.81 -20.91 6.60
CA LEU A 116 6.41 -21.73 7.67
C LEU A 116 7.51 -22.66 7.16
N GLU A 117 7.32 -23.27 5.98
CA GLU A 117 8.35 -24.13 5.37
C GLU A 117 9.60 -23.34 4.97
N LEU A 118 9.40 -22.14 4.41
CA LEU A 118 10.49 -21.23 4.04
C LEU A 118 11.24 -20.75 5.27
N ALA A 119 10.52 -20.31 6.31
CA ALA A 119 11.09 -19.85 7.58
C ALA A 119 11.91 -20.96 8.26
N THR A 120 11.37 -22.18 8.31
CA THR A 120 12.05 -23.34 8.91
C THR A 120 13.36 -23.68 8.18
N GLN A 121 13.38 -23.56 6.84
CA GLN A 121 14.58 -23.77 6.04
C GLN A 121 15.61 -22.65 6.24
N LEU A 122 15.15 -21.40 6.32
CA LEU A 122 15.98 -20.24 6.63
C LEU A 122 16.69 -20.39 7.98
N GLU A 123 15.95 -20.79 9.02
CA GLU A 123 16.49 -21.01 10.38
C GLU A 123 17.57 -22.09 10.42
N LYS A 124 17.44 -23.11 9.58
CA LYS A 124 18.43 -24.19 9.43
C LYS A 124 19.62 -23.78 8.56
N GLY A 125 19.65 -22.55 8.04
CA GLY A 125 20.69 -22.03 7.16
C GLY A 125 20.74 -22.69 5.78
N THR A 126 19.71 -23.43 5.39
CA THR A 126 19.67 -24.16 4.11
C THR A 126 18.31 -23.99 3.44
N ILE A 127 18.29 -23.40 2.24
CA ILE A 127 17.08 -23.26 1.42
C ILE A 127 17.21 -24.18 0.21
N SER A 128 16.21 -25.02 -0.02
CA SER A 128 16.11 -25.80 -1.24
C SER A 128 16.03 -24.88 -2.46
N SER A 129 16.86 -25.14 -3.48
CA SER A 129 16.83 -24.40 -4.74
C SER A 129 15.45 -24.44 -5.41
N VAL A 130 14.73 -25.56 -5.27
CA VAL A 130 13.36 -25.71 -5.78
C VAL A 130 12.41 -24.77 -5.05
N LEU A 131 12.48 -24.72 -3.72
CA LEU A 131 11.61 -23.86 -2.92
C LEU A 131 11.89 -22.37 -3.22
N PHE A 132 13.17 -22.01 -3.30
CA PHE A 132 13.59 -20.66 -3.67
C PHE A 132 13.02 -20.24 -5.02
N VAL A 133 13.19 -21.07 -6.06
CA VAL A 133 12.68 -20.78 -7.40
C VAL A 133 11.15 -20.65 -7.42
N ARG A 134 10.42 -21.45 -6.64
CA ARG A 134 8.95 -21.31 -6.52
C ARG A 134 8.54 -19.95 -5.95
N TYR A 135 9.19 -19.49 -4.88
CA TYR A 135 8.91 -18.17 -4.32
C TYR A 135 9.30 -17.04 -5.27
N CYS A 136 10.41 -17.16 -6.01
CA CYS A 136 10.75 -16.22 -7.07
C CYS A 136 9.68 -16.16 -8.16
N MET A 137 9.15 -17.31 -8.60
CA MET A 137 8.05 -17.34 -9.58
C MET A 137 6.80 -16.64 -9.05
N VAL A 138 6.42 -16.89 -7.79
CA VAL A 138 5.30 -16.19 -7.16
C VAL A 138 5.55 -14.69 -7.13
N TRP A 139 6.71 -14.21 -6.68
CA TRP A 139 7.00 -12.76 -6.64
C TRP A 139 7.02 -12.10 -8.02
N MET A 140 7.39 -12.81 -9.07
CA MET A 140 7.35 -12.27 -10.43
C MET A 140 5.96 -12.34 -11.07
N ALA A 141 5.06 -13.19 -10.53
CA ALA A 141 3.75 -13.46 -11.11
C ALA A 141 2.86 -12.23 -11.22
N GLY A 142 2.90 -11.32 -10.24
CA GLY A 142 2.10 -10.10 -10.31
C GLY A 142 2.52 -9.16 -11.44
N ILE A 143 3.82 -9.06 -11.73
CA ILE A 143 4.33 -8.28 -12.88
C ILE A 143 3.95 -8.98 -14.19
N ALA A 144 4.09 -10.30 -14.24
CA ALA A 144 3.71 -11.10 -15.41
C ALA A 144 2.21 -10.95 -15.72
N ALA A 145 1.34 -11.00 -14.71
CA ALA A 145 -0.11 -10.82 -14.89
C ALA A 145 -0.44 -9.43 -15.45
N LYS A 146 0.18 -8.36 -14.93
CA LYS A 146 0.02 -7.01 -15.49
C LYS A 146 0.46 -6.93 -16.96
N ASN A 147 1.60 -7.52 -17.31
CA ASN A 147 2.08 -7.57 -18.69
C ASN A 147 1.12 -8.30 -19.63
N ILE A 148 0.54 -9.42 -19.19
CA ILE A 148 -0.41 -10.21 -19.99
C ILE A 148 -1.71 -9.42 -20.22
N CYS A 149 -2.23 -8.75 -19.19
CA CYS A 149 -3.52 -8.05 -19.28
C CYS A 149 -3.42 -6.67 -19.96
N TYR A 150 -2.32 -5.94 -19.76
CA TYR A 150 -2.22 -4.53 -20.15
C TYR A 150 -1.06 -4.22 -21.12
N GLY A 151 -0.22 -5.20 -21.45
CA GLY A 151 0.94 -5.01 -22.34
C GLY A 151 2.10 -4.22 -21.74
N THR A 152 1.90 -3.55 -20.60
CA THR A 152 2.94 -2.85 -19.83
C THR A 152 2.82 -3.13 -18.34
N ALA A 153 3.95 -3.53 -17.73
CA ALA A 153 4.09 -3.60 -16.29
C ALA A 153 4.63 -2.28 -15.78
N GLU A 154 3.73 -1.45 -15.25
CA GLU A 154 4.10 -0.29 -14.44
C GLU A 154 4.34 -0.77 -12.99
N GLY A 155 5.46 -0.36 -12.40
CA GLY A 155 5.91 -0.73 -11.06
C GLY A 155 5.58 0.34 -10.02
#